data_AF-A0A497JY93-F1
#
_entry.id   AF-A0A497JY93-F1
#
_cell.length_a   1.000
_cell.length_b   1.000
_cell.length_c   1.000
_cell.angle_alpha   90.00
_cell.angle_beta   90.00
_cell.angle_gamma   90.00
#
_symmetry.space_group_name_H-M   'P 1'
#
loop_
_entity.id
_entity.type
_entity.pdbx_description
1 polymer ?
#
loop_
_entity_poly.entity_id
_entity_poly.type
_entity_poly.pdbx_seq_one_letter_code
_entity_poly.pdbx_strand_id
1 'polypeptide(L)'
;MEDIMEERSDVEELREVRQLFKTLSEEIPNMIRGIIESIFSAEAGKNMGAAAANFYKELKAGGIPEDVAIKMTQDYIRTFTDLGAILREAMGSKRRLPVKVMRRGKEGEEESSRATEEKTGDALKRED
;
A
#
# COMPACT_ATOMS: atom_id res chain seq x y z
N MET A 1 -11.34 49.80 26.21
CA MET A 1 -12.60 49.15 25.75
C MET A 1 -12.48 48.78 24.27
N GLU A 2 -11.73 49.56 23.48
CA GLU A 2 -11.29 49.21 22.11
C GLU A 2 -10.39 47.97 22.05
N ASP A 3 -9.35 47.85 22.89
CA ASP A 3 -8.43 46.70 22.86
C ASP A 3 -9.13 45.32 23.02
N ILE A 4 -10.19 45.25 23.84
CA ILE A 4 -10.97 44.02 24.07
C ILE A 4 -11.87 43.68 22.87
N MET A 5 -12.19 44.68 22.06
CA MET A 5 -13.00 44.53 20.85
C MET A 5 -12.14 44.08 19.67
N GLU A 6 -10.91 44.60 19.57
CA GLU A 6 -9.91 44.22 18.58
C GLU A 6 -9.41 42.77 18.81
N GLU A 7 -9.09 42.41 20.06
CA GLU A 7 -8.68 41.04 20.41
C GLU A 7 -9.78 39.99 20.15
N ARG A 8 -11.06 40.38 20.26
CA ARG A 8 -12.20 39.51 19.89
C ARG A 8 -12.32 39.34 18.38
N SER A 9 -11.95 40.35 17.58
CA SER A 9 -11.95 40.30 16.12
C SER A 9 -10.90 39.31 15.63
N ASP A 10 -9.67 39.42 16.13
CA ASP A 10 -8.55 38.55 15.75
C ASP A 10 -8.83 37.08 16.08
N VAL A 11 -9.45 36.81 17.23
CA VAL A 11 -9.82 35.44 17.65
C VAL A 11 -10.89 34.84 16.72
N GLU A 12 -11.82 35.66 16.22
CA GLU A 12 -12.88 35.19 15.32
C GLU A 12 -12.31 34.93 13.90
N GLU A 13 -11.45 35.81 13.40
CA GLU A 13 -10.73 35.59 12.13
C GLU A 13 -9.89 34.31 12.15
N LEU A 14 -9.17 34.05 13.25
CA LEU A 14 -8.38 32.83 13.42
C LEU A 14 -9.27 31.57 13.46
N ARG A 15 -10.49 31.66 14.01
CA ARG A 15 -11.46 30.55 14.01
C ARG A 15 -11.95 30.25 12.60
N GLU A 16 -12.31 31.27 11.83
CA GLU A 16 -12.76 31.11 10.45
C GLU A 16 -11.67 30.48 9.58
N VAL A 17 -10.43 30.97 9.68
CA VAL A 17 -9.28 30.40 8.96
C VAL A 17 -9.06 28.94 9.37
N ARG A 18 -9.09 28.63 10.67
CA ARG A 18 -8.97 27.25 11.16
C ARG A 18 -10.07 26.33 10.61
N GLN A 19 -11.29 26.85 10.49
CA GLN A 19 -12.43 26.11 9.98
C GLN A 19 -12.31 25.85 8.48
N LEU A 20 -11.85 26.85 7.70
CA LEU A 20 -11.52 26.68 6.29
C LEU A 20 -10.42 25.63 6.09
N PHE A 21 -9.33 25.71 6.85
CA PHE A 21 -8.25 24.72 6.78
C PHE A 21 -8.74 23.32 7.16
N LYS A 22 -9.63 23.21 8.15
CA LYS A 22 -10.25 21.93 8.51
C LYS A 22 -11.05 21.37 7.34
N THR A 23 -11.95 22.15 6.74
CA THR A 23 -12.73 21.72 5.57
C THR A 23 -11.83 21.32 4.41
N LEU A 24 -10.80 22.12 4.10
CA LEU A 24 -9.86 21.82 3.02
C LEU A 24 -9.10 20.51 3.28
N SER A 25 -8.69 20.30 4.53
CA SER A 25 -8.00 19.08 4.96
C SER A 25 -8.90 17.83 4.93
N GLU A 26 -10.22 18.00 4.95
CA GLU A 26 -11.20 16.91 4.84
C GLU A 26 -11.57 16.64 3.38
N GLU A 27 -11.84 17.69 2.60
CA GLU A 27 -12.28 17.59 1.20
C GLU A 27 -11.19 17.10 0.25
N ILE A 28 -9.95 17.62 0.35
CA ILE A 28 -8.87 17.20 -0.56
C ILE A 28 -8.62 15.67 -0.47
N PRO A 29 -8.46 15.07 0.72
CA PRO A 29 -8.31 13.62 0.81
C PRO A 29 -9.54 12.84 0.35
N ASN A 30 -10.76 13.35 0.56
CA ASN A 30 -11.99 12.68 0.11
C ASN A 30 -12.09 12.66 -1.41
N MET A 31 -11.75 13.76 -2.08
CA MET A 31 -11.70 13.81 -3.54
C MET A 31 -10.67 12.82 -4.11
N ILE A 32 -9.47 12.76 -3.51
CA ILE A 32 -8.43 11.80 -3.92
C ILE A 32 -8.92 10.35 -3.74
N ARG A 33 -9.58 10.05 -2.61
CA ARG A 33 -10.19 8.72 -2.37
C ARG A 33 -11.23 8.37 -3.42
N GLY A 34 -12.14 9.28 -3.74
CA GLY A 34 -13.17 9.05 -4.77
C GLY A 34 -12.58 8.75 -6.15
N ILE A 35 -11.53 9.48 -6.54
CA ILE A 35 -10.81 9.22 -7.81
C ILE A 35 -10.16 7.82 -7.77
N ILE A 36 -9.52 7.46 -6.67
CA ILE A 36 -8.90 6.13 -6.51
C ILE A 36 -9.94 5.02 -6.52
N GLU A 37 -11.06 5.17 -5.81
CA GLU A 37 -12.14 4.19 -5.84
C GLU A 37 -12.73 4.02 -7.25
N SER A 38 -12.82 5.11 -8.02
CA SER A 38 -13.27 5.00 -9.42
C SER A 38 -12.27 4.23 -10.29
N ILE A 39 -10.95 4.44 -10.12
CA ILE A 39 -9.89 3.78 -10.89
C ILE A 39 -9.60 2.34 -10.41
N PHE A 40 -9.77 2.05 -9.12
CA PHE A 40 -9.50 0.73 -8.51
C PHE A 40 -10.78 -0.05 -8.18
N SER A 41 -11.92 0.36 -8.73
CA SER A 41 -13.17 -0.40 -8.66
C SER A 41 -13.03 -1.76 -9.36
N ALA A 42 -13.88 -2.72 -9.00
CA ALA A 42 -13.92 -4.02 -9.69
C ALA A 42 -14.20 -3.86 -11.20
N GLU A 43 -15.03 -2.86 -11.55
CA GLU A 43 -15.33 -2.50 -12.93
C GLU A 43 -14.11 -1.91 -13.65
N ALA A 44 -13.39 -0.98 -13.02
CA ALA A 44 -12.16 -0.43 -13.59
C ALA A 44 -11.06 -1.49 -13.72
N GLY A 45 -10.92 -2.39 -12.74
CA GLY A 45 -10.02 -3.55 -12.84
C GLY A 45 -10.37 -4.47 -14.01
N LYS A 46 -11.67 -4.75 -14.23
CA LYS A 46 -12.15 -5.53 -15.38
C LYS A 46 -11.83 -4.84 -16.71
N ASN A 47 -12.09 -3.53 -16.79
CA ASN A 47 -11.83 -2.74 -18.00
C ASN A 47 -10.33 -2.65 -18.30
N MET A 48 -9.50 -2.46 -17.26
CA MET A 48 -8.04 -2.43 -17.39
C MET A 48 -7.49 -3.78 -17.84
N GLY A 49 -7.98 -4.89 -17.27
CA GLY A 49 -7.60 -6.23 -17.71
C GLY A 49 -7.97 -6.52 -19.17
N ALA A 50 -9.17 -6.10 -19.59
CA ALA A 50 -9.60 -6.22 -20.99
C ALA A 50 -8.71 -5.38 -21.94
N ALA A 51 -8.37 -4.15 -21.55
CA ALA A 51 -7.47 -3.30 -22.33
C ALA A 51 -6.08 -3.93 -22.49
N ALA A 52 -5.49 -4.44 -21.41
CA ALA A 52 -4.19 -5.10 -21.47
C ALA A 52 -4.22 -6.39 -22.33
N ALA A 53 -5.30 -7.18 -22.22
CA ALA A 53 -5.46 -8.38 -23.04
C ALA A 53 -5.59 -8.05 -24.53
N ASN A 54 -6.35 -7.00 -24.87
CA ASN A 54 -6.49 -6.55 -26.26
C ASN A 54 -5.17 -5.99 -26.79
N PHE A 55 -4.47 -5.17 -26.01
CA PHE A 55 -3.15 -4.67 -26.37
C PHE A 55 -2.18 -5.80 -26.70
N TYR A 56 -2.08 -6.82 -25.83
CA TYR A 56 -1.26 -8.01 -26.08
C TYR A 56 -1.63 -8.74 -27.37
N LYS A 57 -2.94 -8.94 -27.62
CA LYS A 57 -3.43 -9.60 -28.84
C LYS A 57 -3.02 -8.83 -30.10
N GLU A 58 -3.16 -7.50 -30.09
CA GLU A 58 -2.78 -6.65 -31.23
C GLU A 58 -1.27 -6.66 -31.47
N LEU A 59 -0.45 -6.66 -30.40
CA LEU A 59 1.01 -6.79 -30.54
C LEU A 59 1.38 -8.11 -31.24
N LYS A 60 0.79 -9.23 -30.80
CA LYS A 60 1.02 -10.55 -31.43
C LYS A 60 0.51 -10.60 -32.86
N ALA A 61 -0.66 -10.03 -33.13
CA ALA A 61 -1.23 -9.96 -34.48
C ALA A 61 -0.35 -9.12 -35.41
N GLY A 62 0.29 -8.08 -34.89
CA GLY A 62 1.28 -7.26 -35.60
C GLY A 62 2.64 -7.93 -35.81
N GLY A 63 2.83 -9.18 -35.37
CA GLY A 63 4.06 -9.93 -35.55
C GLY A 63 5.14 -9.65 -34.51
N ILE A 64 4.80 -9.00 -33.39
CA ILE A 64 5.74 -8.81 -32.28
C ILE A 64 5.97 -10.16 -31.59
N PRO A 65 7.24 -10.55 -31.33
CA PRO A 65 7.55 -11.77 -30.59
C PRO A 65 6.85 -11.85 -29.25
N GLU A 66 6.47 -13.06 -28.83
CA GLU A 66 5.63 -13.29 -27.64
C GLU A 66 6.25 -12.72 -26.36
N ASP A 67 7.53 -12.93 -26.14
CA ASP A 67 8.28 -12.42 -25.00
C ASP A 67 8.30 -10.88 -24.96
N VAL A 68 8.49 -10.25 -26.11
CA VAL A 68 8.47 -8.79 -26.26
C VAL A 68 7.05 -8.25 -26.03
N ALA A 69 6.03 -8.91 -26.58
CA ALA A 69 4.63 -8.51 -26.42
C ALA A 69 4.16 -8.63 -24.95
N ILE A 70 4.59 -9.69 -24.24
CA ILE A 70 4.36 -9.86 -22.80
C ILE A 70 5.00 -8.69 -22.04
N LYS A 71 6.27 -8.39 -22.32
CA LYS A 71 6.99 -7.31 -21.64
C LYS A 71 6.33 -5.94 -21.87
N MET A 72 6.00 -5.61 -23.12
CA MET A 72 5.33 -4.35 -23.45
C MET A 72 3.96 -4.22 -22.76
N THR A 73 3.21 -5.31 -22.64
CA THR A 73 1.93 -5.34 -21.93
C THR A 73 2.13 -5.18 -20.42
N GLN A 74 3.16 -5.80 -19.84
CA GLN A 74 3.52 -5.62 -18.44
C GLN A 74 3.91 -4.16 -18.15
N ASP A 75 4.71 -3.55 -19.01
CA ASP A 75 5.11 -2.13 -18.89
C ASP A 75 3.90 -1.19 -19.01
N TYR A 76 2.96 -1.50 -19.91
CA TYR A 76 1.68 -0.78 -20.02
C TYR A 76 0.87 -0.85 -18.72
N ILE A 77 0.68 -2.04 -18.14
CA ILE A 77 -0.04 -2.21 -16.86
C ILE A 77 0.69 -1.50 -15.72
N ARG A 78 2.02 -1.62 -15.68
CA ARG A 78 2.86 -1.06 -14.62
C ARG A 78 2.70 0.45 -14.48
N THR A 79 2.50 1.16 -15.59
CA THR A 79 2.25 2.61 -15.57
C THR A 79 1.06 2.97 -14.68
N PHE A 80 0.00 2.15 -14.69
CA PHE A 80 -1.18 2.34 -13.84
C PHE A 80 -0.92 1.98 -12.38
N THR A 81 -0.16 0.91 -12.10
CA THR A 81 0.16 0.51 -10.73
C THR A 81 1.11 1.49 -10.05
N ASP A 82 2.07 2.05 -10.79
CA ASP A 82 3.04 3.03 -10.29
C ASP A 82 2.32 4.33 -9.89
N LEU A 83 1.37 4.80 -10.71
CA LEU A 83 0.49 5.93 -10.35
C LEU A 83 -0.33 5.62 -9.09
N GLY A 84 -0.89 4.41 -8.99
CA GLY A 84 -1.60 3.95 -7.79
C GLY A 84 -0.75 3.95 -6.53
N ALA A 85 0.53 3.57 -6.64
CA ALA A 85 1.47 3.56 -5.54
C ALA A 85 1.77 4.98 -5.04
N ILE A 86 2.04 5.92 -5.95
CA ILE A 86 2.26 7.34 -5.62
C ILE A 86 1.03 7.93 -4.92
N LEU A 87 -0.16 7.65 -5.44
CA LEU A 87 -1.42 8.10 -4.82
C LEU A 87 -1.61 7.53 -3.41
N ARG A 88 -1.28 6.24 -3.21
CA ARG A 88 -1.32 5.58 -1.90
C ARG A 88 -0.32 6.18 -0.91
N GLU A 89 0.88 6.51 -1.38
CA GLU A 89 1.91 7.17 -0.60
C GLU A 89 1.49 8.59 -0.18
N ALA A 90 0.98 9.38 -1.14
CA ALA A 90 0.48 10.73 -0.92
C ALA A 90 -0.72 10.80 0.04
N MET A 91 -1.59 9.80 0.03
CA MET A 91 -2.71 9.71 0.97
C MET A 91 -2.27 9.37 2.41
N GLY A 92 -0.98 9.13 2.64
CA GLY A 92 -0.43 8.83 3.95
C GLY A 92 -0.90 7.47 4.42
N SER A 93 0.01 6.51 4.44
CA SER A 93 -0.18 5.23 5.13
C SER A 93 -0.31 5.44 6.64
N LYS A 94 -1.45 5.97 7.10
CA LYS A 94 -1.95 5.87 8.47
C LYS A 94 -2.67 4.53 8.68
N ARG A 95 -2.14 3.46 8.08
CA ARG A 95 -2.28 2.11 8.64
C ARG A 95 -0.97 1.81 9.33
N ARG A 96 -0.86 2.29 10.57
CA ARG A 96 -0.08 1.56 11.57
C ARG A 96 -0.71 0.17 11.60
N LEU A 97 -0.11 -0.79 10.89
CA LEU A 97 -0.25 -2.19 11.26
C LEU A 97 -0.01 -2.24 12.78
N PRO A 98 -0.79 -3.00 13.57
CA PRO A 98 -0.41 -3.23 14.95
C PRO A 98 0.92 -3.99 14.90
N VAL A 99 2.02 -3.24 15.00
CA VAL A 99 3.31 -3.79 15.39
C VAL A 99 3.02 -4.40 16.74
N LYS A 100 2.90 -5.74 16.76
CA LYS A 100 3.02 -6.51 17.98
C LYS A 100 4.38 -6.12 18.53
N VAL A 101 4.39 -5.13 19.42
CA VAL A 101 5.51 -4.84 20.28
C VAL A 101 5.69 -6.13 21.06
N MET A 102 6.63 -6.95 20.60
CA MET A 102 7.11 -8.08 21.36
C MET A 102 7.78 -7.45 22.58
N ARG A 103 6.98 -7.25 23.62
CA ARG A 103 7.47 -7.01 24.97
C ARG A 103 8.39 -8.18 25.23
N ARG A 104 9.68 -7.86 25.25
CA ARG A 104 10.76 -8.56 25.92
C ARG A 104 10.29 -8.93 27.33
N GLY A 105 9.60 -10.05 27.44
CA GLY A 105 9.52 -10.87 28.63
C GLY A 105 10.59 -11.93 28.45
N LYS A 106 11.70 -11.78 29.17
CA LYS A 106 12.57 -12.91 29.46
C LYS A 106 11.70 -13.96 30.16
N GLU A 107 11.73 -15.18 29.64
CA GLU A 107 11.60 -16.47 30.35
C GLU A 107 11.15 -17.51 29.32
N GLY A 108 12.01 -18.51 29.08
CA GLY A 108 11.69 -19.67 28.23
C GLY A 108 12.62 -19.93 27.04
N GLU A 109 13.89 -19.50 27.08
CA GLU A 109 14.95 -20.12 26.26
C GLU A 109 15.55 -21.27 27.05
N GLU A 110 14.90 -22.44 27.03
CA GLU A 110 15.49 -23.75 27.35
C GLU A 110 14.36 -24.77 27.17
N GLU A 111 14.30 -25.43 25.99
CA GLU A 111 13.83 -26.84 25.84
C GLU A 111 13.56 -27.27 24.38
N SER A 112 13.56 -26.37 23.39
CA SER A 112 13.17 -26.74 22.01
C SER A 112 14.32 -26.94 21.01
N SER A 113 15.56 -27.12 21.47
CA SER A 113 16.71 -27.32 20.56
C SER A 113 17.70 -28.40 21.02
N ARG A 114 17.19 -29.58 21.42
CA ARG A 114 18.01 -30.82 21.53
C ARG A 114 17.31 -32.11 21.07
N ALA A 115 16.18 -32.04 20.36
CA ALA A 115 15.42 -33.25 20.02
C ALA A 115 15.51 -33.70 18.55
N THR A 116 16.20 -32.97 17.65
CA THR A 116 16.16 -33.30 16.21
C THR A 116 17.49 -33.51 15.51
N GLU A 117 18.63 -33.54 16.22
CA GLU A 117 19.93 -33.88 15.60
C GLU A 117 20.66 -35.08 16.22
N GLU A 118 20.09 -35.78 17.21
CA GLU A 118 20.69 -36.98 17.82
C GLU A 118 19.88 -38.26 17.54
N LYS A 119 19.34 -38.43 16.33
CA LYS A 119 18.74 -39.72 15.90
C LYS A 119 19.12 -40.19 14.50
N THR A 120 20.07 -39.55 13.85
CA THR A 120 20.59 -39.98 12.53
C THR A 120 22.07 -40.39 12.55
N GLY A 121 22.71 -40.40 13.73
CA GLY A 121 24.14 -40.72 13.88
C GLY A 121 24.49 -42.12 14.44
N ASP A 122 23.53 -42.93 14.88
CA ASP A 122 23.82 -44.20 15.60
C ASP A 122 23.19 -45.46 14.96
N ALA A 123 23.08 -45.48 13.63
CA ALA A 123 22.66 -46.66 12.87
C ALA A 123 23.74 -47.19 11.90
N LEU A 124 25.01 -46.82 12.11
CA LEU A 124 26.14 -47.28 11.25
C LEU A 124 27.34 -47.87 12.01
N LYS A 125 27.16 -48.31 13.26
CA LYS A 125 28.20 -49.04 14.02
C LYS A 125 27.62 -50.18 14.87
N ARG A 126 26.98 -51.16 14.22
CA ARG A 126 26.85 -52.53 14.73
C ARG A 126 26.79 -53.52 13.56
N GLU A 127 27.94 -53.68 12.91
CA GLU A 127 28.29 -54.93 12.24
C GLU A 127 29.71 -55.26 12.71
N ASP A 128 29.77 -56.06 13.76
CA ASP A 128 30.82 -57.05 14.03
C ASP A 128 30.09 -58.34 14.41
#